data_AF-T0YXJ0-F1
#
_entry.id   AF-T0YXJ0-F1
#
_cell.length_a   1.000
_cell.length_b   1.000
_cell.length_c   1.000
_cell.angle_alpha   90.00
_cell.angle_beta   90.00
_cell.angle_gamma   90.00
#
_symmetry.space_group_name_H-M   'P 1'
#
loop_
_entity.id
_entity.type
_entity.pdbx_description
1 polymer ?
#
loop_
_entity_poly.entity_id
_entity_poly.type
_entity_poly.pdbx_seq_one_letter_code
_entity_poly.pdbx_strand_id
1 'polypeptide(L)'
;INLWWEMARGDFVFYVSGPWNIGEFRHFLPPHDQDLWMTAPMPGPDGPGVSTIGGSDFVIFRASAHAELARQFIRYMLADRQQLRLYELTGDLPARRGVWHLPPLAANTKLRAFRAQLNRVRPFIAIPEWNEIMSGMRRMAARVAAGDASVRGATRRFDRTVDGWLAARRELLAHAPPSNAASAARRTRPSEAR
;
A
#
# COMPACT_ATOMS: atom_id res chain seq x y z
N ILE A 1 -12.76 -20.42 -4.74
CA ILE A 1 -11.78 -20.69 -3.66
C ILE A 1 -11.98 -19.61 -2.61
N ASN A 2 -12.25 -20.00 -1.36
CA ASN A 2 -12.32 -19.07 -0.23
C ASN A 2 -11.00 -19.18 0.53
N LEU A 3 -10.13 -18.18 0.39
CA LEU A 3 -8.75 -18.23 0.90
C LEU A 3 -8.68 -18.41 2.43
N TRP A 4 -9.65 -17.90 3.19
CA TRP A 4 -9.68 -18.07 4.64
C TRP A 4 -9.92 -19.53 5.04
N TRP A 5 -10.77 -20.22 4.28
CA TRP A 5 -11.09 -21.63 4.50
C TRP A 5 -9.94 -22.55 4.08
N GLU A 6 -9.27 -22.26 2.97
CA GLU A 6 -8.06 -23.00 2.57
C GLU A 6 -6.95 -22.87 3.64
N MET A 7 -6.76 -21.67 4.19
CA MET A 7 -5.82 -21.44 5.28
C MET A 7 -6.21 -22.20 6.55
N ALA A 8 -7.50 -22.20 6.91
CA ALA A 8 -8.02 -22.96 8.05
C ALA A 8 -7.79 -24.48 7.89
N ARG A 9 -7.93 -24.99 6.66
CA ARG A 9 -7.64 -26.38 6.31
C ARG A 9 -6.15 -26.70 6.24
N GLY A 10 -5.28 -25.69 6.31
CA GLY A 10 -3.83 -25.85 6.24
C GLY A 10 -3.28 -26.05 4.83
N ASP A 11 -4.06 -25.74 3.79
CA ASP A 11 -3.59 -25.84 2.39
C ASP A 11 -2.43 -24.87 2.12
N PHE A 12 -2.38 -23.77 2.87
CA PHE A 12 -1.21 -22.91 3.02
C PHE A 12 -1.14 -22.31 4.43
N VAL A 13 0.08 -22.01 4.90
CA VAL A 13 0.33 -21.50 6.27
C VAL A 13 0.60 -19.99 6.27
N PHE A 14 1.09 -19.44 5.16
CA PHE A 14 1.40 -18.02 5.02
C PHE A 14 0.55 -17.36 3.95
N TYR A 15 -0.03 -16.21 4.27
CA TYR A 15 -0.79 -15.40 3.35
C TYR A 15 -0.33 -13.94 3.39
N VAL A 16 0.29 -13.50 2.30
CA VAL A 16 0.77 -12.12 2.16
C VAL A 16 -0.38 -11.23 1.71
N SER A 17 -0.87 -10.38 2.62
CA SER A 17 -2.01 -9.50 2.36
C SER A 17 -2.04 -8.26 3.25
N GLY A 18 -3.09 -7.45 3.09
CA GLY A 18 -3.31 -6.23 3.85
C GLY A 18 -4.24 -6.39 5.07
N PRO A 19 -4.46 -5.29 5.81
CA PRO A 19 -5.13 -5.29 7.12
C PRO A 19 -6.62 -5.61 7.06
N TRP A 20 -7.29 -5.41 5.92
CA TRP A 20 -8.72 -5.77 5.74
C TRP A 20 -8.98 -7.24 6.08
N ASN A 21 -8.02 -8.13 5.80
CA ASN A 21 -8.14 -9.56 6.12
C ASN A 21 -8.24 -9.88 7.60
N ILE A 22 -7.84 -8.98 8.51
CA ILE A 22 -8.02 -9.20 9.95
C ILE A 22 -9.52 -9.33 10.28
N GLY A 23 -10.35 -8.47 9.69
CA GLY A 23 -11.81 -8.55 9.84
C GLY A 23 -12.37 -9.83 9.23
N GLU A 24 -11.90 -10.19 8.04
CA GLU A 24 -12.31 -11.39 7.33
C GLU A 24 -11.97 -12.68 8.09
N PHE A 25 -10.76 -12.81 8.64
CA PHE A 25 -10.38 -13.94 9.49
C PHE A 25 -11.20 -14.02 10.78
N ARG A 26 -11.55 -12.88 11.39
CA ARG A 26 -12.46 -12.86 12.54
C ARG A 26 -13.87 -13.30 12.18
N HIS A 27 -14.32 -12.98 10.97
CA HIS A 27 -15.66 -13.29 10.50
C HIS A 27 -15.80 -14.76 10.05
N PHE A 28 -14.83 -15.26 9.28
CA PHE A 28 -14.93 -16.56 8.62
C PHE A 28 -14.32 -17.72 9.41
N LEU A 29 -13.38 -17.48 10.33
CA LEU A 29 -12.84 -18.55 11.16
C LEU A 29 -13.69 -18.75 12.43
N PRO A 30 -13.94 -20.00 12.84
CA PRO A 30 -14.70 -20.27 14.05
C PRO A 30 -13.96 -19.77 15.30
N PRO A 31 -14.67 -19.52 16.42
CA PRO A 31 -14.06 -18.95 17.63
C PRO A 31 -12.85 -19.72 18.17
N HIS A 32 -12.84 -21.05 18.05
CA HIS A 32 -11.74 -21.90 18.53
C HIS A 32 -10.46 -21.78 17.68
N ASP A 33 -10.56 -21.26 16.45
CA ASP A 33 -9.41 -21.07 15.55
C ASP A 33 -8.81 -19.67 15.61
N GLN A 34 -9.43 -18.73 16.35
CA GLN A 34 -9.01 -17.32 16.39
C GLN A 34 -7.61 -17.12 16.97
N ASP A 35 -7.15 -18.05 17.80
CA ASP A 35 -5.81 -18.03 18.40
C ASP A 35 -4.76 -18.76 17.55
N LEU A 36 -5.16 -19.47 16.49
CA LEU A 36 -4.25 -20.25 15.63
C LEU A 36 -3.53 -19.42 14.57
N TRP A 37 -3.99 -18.20 14.29
CA TRP A 37 -3.39 -17.33 13.27
C TRP A 37 -2.81 -16.07 13.90
N MET A 38 -1.77 -15.50 13.30
CA MET A 38 -1.21 -14.22 13.73
C MET A 38 -0.71 -13.42 12.51
N THR A 39 -0.35 -12.17 12.74
CA THR A 39 0.23 -11.30 11.71
C THR A 39 1.71 -11.08 12.00
N ALA A 40 2.52 -10.99 10.95
CA ALA A 40 3.95 -10.73 11.04
C ALA A 40 4.36 -9.63 10.04
N PRO A 41 5.40 -8.82 10.35
CA PRO A 41 5.98 -7.88 9.38
C PRO A 41 6.49 -8.63 8.14
N MET A 42 6.57 -7.93 7.01
CA MET A 42 7.15 -8.51 5.79
C MET A 42 8.61 -8.87 6.03
N PRO A 43 9.04 -10.11 5.74
CA PRO A 43 10.45 -10.47 5.83
C PRO A 43 11.27 -9.73 4.77
N GLY A 44 12.49 -9.40 5.12
CA GLY A 44 13.54 -8.89 4.24
C GLY A 44 14.85 -9.63 4.48
N PRO A 45 15.91 -9.32 3.71
CA PRO A 45 17.17 -10.06 3.75
C PRO A 45 17.81 -10.11 5.14
N ASP A 46 17.75 -9.01 5.90
CA ASP A 46 18.42 -8.86 7.20
C ASP A 46 17.41 -8.65 8.37
N GLY A 47 16.17 -9.14 8.23
CA GLY A 47 15.09 -8.95 9.21
C GLY A 47 13.85 -8.28 8.61
N PRO A 48 12.99 -7.58 9.40
CA PRO A 48 11.79 -6.93 8.87
C PRO A 48 12.10 -5.96 7.72
N GLY A 49 11.57 -6.31 6.54
CA GLY A 49 11.82 -5.65 5.28
C GLY A 49 10.93 -4.42 5.04
N VAL A 50 11.10 -3.86 3.85
CA VAL A 50 10.24 -2.77 3.36
C VAL A 50 8.94 -3.35 2.81
N SER A 51 7.84 -2.70 3.13
CA SER A 51 6.54 -2.96 2.51
C SER A 51 6.07 -1.75 1.72
N THR A 52 5.04 -1.92 0.91
CA THR A 52 4.33 -0.80 0.30
C THR A 52 3.30 -0.23 1.27
N ILE A 53 3.06 1.07 1.15
CA ILE A 53 1.88 1.73 1.72
C ILE A 53 0.91 2.05 0.59
N GLY A 54 -0.30 1.51 0.71
CA GLY A 54 -1.45 1.92 -0.10
C GLY A 54 -2.48 2.65 0.75
N GLY A 55 -3.66 2.87 0.20
CA GLY A 55 -4.77 3.53 0.86
C GLY A 55 -5.49 4.46 -0.10
N SER A 56 -6.25 5.39 0.47
CA SER A 56 -7.03 6.37 -0.26
C SER A 56 -6.78 7.75 0.32
N ASP A 57 -6.72 8.75 -0.56
CA ASP A 57 -6.59 10.15 -0.18
C ASP A 57 -7.90 10.90 -0.44
N PHE A 58 -8.19 11.89 0.40
CA PHE A 58 -9.20 12.89 0.08
C PHE A 58 -8.59 13.96 -0.84
N VAL A 59 -9.24 14.22 -1.97
CA VAL A 59 -8.83 15.26 -2.92
C VAL A 59 -9.94 16.27 -3.15
N ILE A 60 -9.57 17.54 -3.28
CA ILE A 60 -10.47 18.61 -3.70
C ILE A 60 -10.11 18.98 -5.14
N PHE A 61 -11.04 18.79 -6.06
CA PHE A 61 -10.83 19.20 -7.45
C PHE A 61 -10.74 20.72 -7.56
N ARG A 62 -9.82 21.20 -8.41
CA ARG A 62 -9.59 22.63 -8.64
C ARG A 62 -10.86 23.38 -9.06
N ALA A 63 -11.75 22.72 -9.80
CA ALA A 63 -12.99 23.30 -10.31
C ALA A 63 -14.15 23.24 -9.30
N SER A 64 -13.92 22.81 -8.06
CA SER A 64 -15.00 22.70 -7.06
C SER A 64 -15.54 24.07 -6.66
N ALA A 65 -16.85 24.28 -6.85
CA ALA A 65 -17.55 25.49 -6.36
C ALA A 65 -17.65 25.55 -4.83
N HIS A 66 -17.37 24.45 -4.11
CA HIS A 66 -17.54 24.32 -2.66
C HIS A 66 -16.26 23.88 -1.96
N ALA A 67 -15.10 24.35 -2.44
CA ALA A 67 -13.79 23.94 -1.92
C ALA A 67 -13.63 24.13 -0.40
N GLU A 68 -14.21 25.19 0.18
CA GLU A 68 -14.14 25.44 1.62
C GLU A 68 -14.96 24.45 2.45
N LEU A 69 -16.17 24.10 1.98
CA LEU A 69 -17.00 23.07 2.64
C LEU A 69 -16.34 21.70 2.53
N ALA A 70 -15.78 21.36 1.38
CA ALA A 70 -15.01 20.13 1.21
C ALA A 70 -13.82 20.07 2.18
N ARG A 71 -13.11 21.19 2.39
CA ARG A 71 -12.01 21.26 3.36
C ARG A 71 -12.49 21.07 4.81
N GLN A 72 -13.64 21.62 5.16
CA GLN A 72 -14.27 21.40 6.48
C GLN A 72 -14.61 19.92 6.69
N PHE A 73 -15.22 19.28 5.69
CA PHE A 73 -15.53 17.86 5.72
C PHE A 73 -14.28 17.00 5.87
N ILE A 74 -13.22 17.27 5.10
CA ILE A 74 -11.95 16.54 5.21
C ILE A 74 -11.36 16.68 6.62
N ARG A 75 -11.35 17.90 7.20
CA ARG A 75 -10.87 18.09 8.58
C ARG A 75 -11.70 17.29 9.58
N TYR A 76 -13.02 17.23 9.41
CA TYR A 76 -13.90 16.41 10.24
C TYR A 76 -13.55 14.92 10.13
N MET A 77 -13.40 14.39 8.91
CA MET A 77 -13.06 12.98 8.67
C MET A 77 -11.67 12.61 9.19
N LEU A 78 -10.74 13.56 9.23
CA LEU A 78 -9.39 13.37 9.73
C LEU A 78 -9.26 13.52 11.25
N ALA A 79 -10.30 13.93 11.97
CA ALA A 79 -10.24 13.98 13.43
C ALA A 79 -10.14 12.56 14.03
N ASP A 80 -9.42 12.43 15.14
CA ASP A 80 -9.02 11.13 15.69
C ASP A 80 -10.22 10.24 16.03
N ARG A 81 -11.32 10.82 16.54
CA ARG A 81 -12.57 10.10 16.81
C ARG A 81 -13.20 9.53 15.53
N GLN A 82 -13.18 10.29 14.44
CA GLN A 82 -13.78 9.91 13.16
C GLN A 82 -12.93 8.82 12.49
N GLN A 83 -11.61 8.94 12.55
CA GLN A 83 -10.69 7.89 12.11
C GLN A 83 -10.88 6.59 12.89
N LEU A 84 -11.02 6.67 14.23
CA LEU A 84 -11.31 5.49 15.05
C LEU A 84 -12.67 4.87 14.67
N ARG A 85 -13.69 5.71 14.50
CA ARG A 85 -15.03 5.24 14.13
C ARG A 85 -15.04 4.55 12.77
N LEU A 86 -14.30 5.08 11.79
CA LEU A 86 -14.15 4.45 10.49
C LEU A 86 -13.49 3.07 10.63
N TYR A 87 -12.40 2.98 11.40
CA TYR A 87 -11.74 1.71 11.70
C TYR A 87 -12.68 0.68 12.34
N GLU A 88 -13.51 1.09 13.31
CA GLU A 88 -14.49 0.19 13.94
C GLU A 88 -15.53 -0.36 12.95
N LEU A 89 -15.89 0.42 11.94
CA LEU A 89 -16.91 0.06 10.97
C LEU A 89 -16.36 -0.78 9.81
N THR A 90 -15.15 -0.47 9.33
CA THR A 90 -14.62 -1.06 8.09
C THR A 90 -13.36 -1.91 8.29
N GLY A 91 -12.69 -1.75 9.43
CA GLY A 91 -11.35 -2.30 9.65
C GLY A 91 -10.23 -1.52 8.97
N ASP A 92 -10.53 -0.41 8.29
CA ASP A 92 -9.53 0.43 7.63
C ASP A 92 -8.58 1.06 8.65
N LEU A 93 -7.28 0.97 8.38
CA LEU A 93 -6.27 1.46 9.30
C LEU A 93 -6.26 3.00 9.33
N PRO A 94 -6.23 3.63 10.53
CA PRO A 94 -6.12 5.07 10.63
C PRO A 94 -4.82 5.61 10.05
N ALA A 95 -4.90 6.69 9.26
CA ALA A 95 -3.73 7.36 8.70
C ALA A 95 -2.95 8.18 9.73
N ARG A 96 -3.57 8.54 10.86
CA ARG A 96 -2.98 9.40 11.90
C ARG A 96 -2.37 8.60 13.03
N ARG A 97 -1.09 8.86 13.34
CA ARG A 97 -0.35 8.20 14.43
C ARG A 97 -1.03 8.27 15.79
N GLY A 98 -1.65 9.41 16.14
CA GLY A 98 -2.34 9.60 17.42
C GLY A 98 -3.43 8.56 17.69
N VAL A 99 -4.17 8.18 16.65
CA VAL A 99 -5.29 7.24 16.73
C VAL A 99 -4.83 5.84 17.15
N TRP A 100 -3.60 5.44 16.80
CA TRP A 100 -3.03 4.13 17.13
C TRP A 100 -2.76 3.92 18.63
N HIS A 101 -2.84 4.98 19.44
CA HIS A 101 -2.75 4.89 20.89
C HIS A 101 -4.10 4.64 21.57
N LEU A 102 -5.21 4.71 20.82
CA LEU A 102 -6.55 4.50 21.37
C LEU A 102 -6.82 3.00 21.59
N PRO A 103 -7.63 2.64 22.61
CA PRO A 103 -7.77 1.25 23.06
C PRO A 103 -8.14 0.22 21.97
N PRO A 104 -9.09 0.47 21.05
CA PRO A 104 -9.48 -0.53 20.05
C PRO A 104 -8.34 -0.94 19.11
N LEU A 105 -7.35 -0.06 18.90
CA LEU A 105 -6.18 -0.31 18.06
C LEU A 105 -4.99 -0.79 18.90
N ALA A 106 -4.74 -0.14 20.04
CA ALA A 106 -3.59 -0.44 20.91
C ALA A 106 -3.70 -1.82 21.57
N ALA A 107 -4.90 -2.25 21.95
CA ALA A 107 -5.13 -3.57 22.54
C ALA A 107 -5.12 -4.71 21.50
N ASN A 108 -5.18 -4.39 20.21
CA ASN A 108 -5.33 -5.37 19.15
C ASN A 108 -3.98 -6.02 18.79
N THR A 109 -3.75 -7.23 19.30
CA THR A 109 -2.49 -7.96 19.05
C THR A 109 -2.25 -8.24 17.57
N LYS A 110 -3.31 -8.51 16.78
CA LYS A 110 -3.24 -8.76 15.33
C LYS A 110 -2.85 -7.51 14.52
N LEU A 111 -2.89 -6.31 15.12
CA LEU A 111 -2.45 -5.08 14.46
C LEU A 111 -0.99 -4.70 14.73
N ARG A 112 -0.31 -5.35 15.68
CA ARG A 112 1.05 -4.99 16.06
C ARG A 112 2.04 -5.05 14.89
N ALA A 113 1.95 -6.09 14.07
CA ALA A 113 2.78 -6.23 12.88
C ALA A 113 2.56 -5.10 11.87
N PHE A 114 1.30 -4.74 11.60
CA PHE A 114 0.96 -3.63 10.71
C PHE A 114 1.49 -2.30 11.25
N ARG A 115 1.29 -2.02 12.54
CA ARG A 115 1.82 -0.81 13.19
C ARG A 115 3.34 -0.72 13.08
N ALA A 116 4.04 -1.83 13.30
CA ALA A 116 5.49 -1.88 13.13
C ALA A 116 5.91 -1.66 11.66
N GLN A 117 5.19 -2.29 10.72
CA GLN A 117 5.45 -2.18 9.30
C GLN A 117 5.27 -0.76 8.77
N LEU A 118 4.33 0.04 9.31
CA LEU A 118 4.12 1.45 8.95
C LEU A 118 5.36 2.34 9.13
N ASN A 119 6.32 1.94 9.99
CA ASN A 119 7.59 2.66 10.13
C ASN A 119 8.63 2.27 9.06
N ARG A 120 8.31 1.28 8.20
CA ARG A 120 9.20 0.69 7.19
C ARG A 120 8.52 0.60 5.82
N VAL A 121 7.55 1.47 5.56
CA VAL A 121 6.87 1.51 4.25
C VAL A 121 7.55 2.45 3.27
N ARG A 122 7.45 2.14 1.99
CA ARG A 122 7.74 3.07 0.90
C ARG A 122 6.48 3.31 0.08
N PRO A 123 6.20 4.56 -0.33
CA PRO A 123 5.11 4.83 -1.26
C PRO A 123 5.44 4.26 -2.63
N PHE A 124 4.39 4.04 -3.42
CA PHE A 124 4.53 3.77 -4.84
C PHE A 124 5.18 4.96 -5.58
N ILE A 125 5.79 4.69 -6.73
CA ILE A 125 6.34 5.76 -7.57
C ILE A 125 5.18 6.58 -8.14
N ALA A 126 5.13 7.87 -7.81
CA ALA A 126 4.05 8.77 -8.20
C ALA A 126 4.20 9.26 -9.66
N ILE A 127 4.09 8.33 -10.62
CA ILE A 127 4.06 8.62 -12.05
C ILE A 127 2.80 8.04 -12.70
N PRO A 128 2.22 8.69 -13.73
CA PRO A 128 1.03 8.19 -14.42
C PRO A 128 1.20 6.77 -14.98
N GLU A 129 2.41 6.45 -15.45
CA GLU A 129 2.75 5.17 -16.08
C GLU A 129 2.85 4.01 -15.08
N TRP A 130 2.81 4.31 -13.76
CA TRP A 130 3.08 3.33 -12.71
C TRP A 130 2.15 2.11 -12.75
N ASN A 131 0.86 2.30 -13.05
CA ASN A 131 -0.10 1.20 -13.12
C ASN A 131 0.21 0.23 -14.27
N GLU A 132 0.68 0.74 -15.41
CA GLU A 132 1.07 -0.09 -16.55
C GLU A 132 2.38 -0.84 -16.24
N ILE A 133 3.33 -0.18 -15.57
CA ILE A 133 4.56 -0.79 -15.07
C ILE A 133 4.24 -1.95 -14.12
N MET A 134 3.41 -1.74 -13.11
CA MET A 134 3.03 -2.80 -12.16
C MET A 134 2.33 -3.98 -12.84
N SER A 135 1.42 -3.70 -13.78
CA SER A 135 0.71 -4.73 -14.54
C SER A 135 1.65 -5.53 -15.43
N GLY A 136 2.60 -4.86 -16.10
CA GLY A 136 3.63 -5.50 -16.91
C GLY A 136 4.57 -6.37 -16.09
N MET A 137 4.99 -5.89 -14.92
CA MET A 137 5.83 -6.65 -13.99
C MET A 137 5.13 -7.93 -13.54
N ARG A 138 3.84 -7.87 -13.18
CA ARG A 138 3.04 -9.05 -12.81
C ARG A 138 2.97 -10.09 -13.94
N ARG A 139 2.76 -9.64 -15.18
CA ARG A 139 2.74 -10.53 -16.36
C ARG A 139 4.09 -11.22 -16.56
N MET A 140 5.21 -10.51 -16.41
CA MET A 140 6.54 -11.10 -16.55
C MET A 140 6.88 -12.06 -15.40
N ALA A 141 6.52 -11.70 -14.17
CA ALA A 141 6.69 -12.58 -13.02
C ALA A 141 5.93 -13.91 -13.18
N ALA A 142 4.69 -13.85 -13.70
CA ALA A 142 3.90 -15.06 -13.98
C ALA A 142 4.60 -15.99 -14.99
N ARG A 143 5.17 -15.43 -16.07
CA ARG A 143 5.92 -16.21 -17.07
C ARG A 143 7.19 -16.85 -16.49
N VAL A 144 7.90 -16.12 -15.64
CA VAL A 144 9.08 -16.66 -14.95
C VAL A 144 8.68 -17.79 -14.00
N ALA A 145 7.61 -17.61 -13.22
CA ALA A 145 7.09 -18.63 -12.32
C ALA A 145 6.61 -19.89 -13.06
N ALA A 146 6.05 -19.73 -14.26
CA ALA A 146 5.65 -20.84 -15.13
C ALA A 146 6.82 -21.55 -15.83
N GLY A 147 8.04 -21.01 -15.77
CA GLY A 147 9.22 -21.55 -16.47
C GLY A 147 9.36 -21.10 -17.93
N ASP A 148 8.45 -20.26 -18.44
CA ASP A 148 8.44 -19.79 -19.84
C ASP A 148 9.53 -18.75 -20.17
N ALA A 149 10.22 -18.24 -19.15
CA ALA A 149 11.29 -17.26 -19.30
C ALA A 149 12.28 -17.31 -18.12
N SER A 150 13.55 -17.07 -18.39
CA SER A 150 14.53 -16.85 -17.32
C SER A 150 14.32 -15.47 -16.67
N VAL A 151 14.65 -15.35 -15.38
CA VAL A 151 14.60 -14.08 -14.64
C VAL A 151 15.33 -12.97 -15.42
N ARG A 152 16.58 -13.23 -15.83
CA ARG A 152 17.42 -12.26 -16.55
C ARG A 152 16.81 -11.86 -17.91
N GLY A 153 16.24 -12.81 -18.64
CA GLY A 153 15.61 -12.54 -19.94
C GLY A 153 14.33 -11.72 -19.79
N ALA A 154 13.51 -12.07 -18.80
CA ALA A 154 12.27 -11.37 -18.49
C ALA A 154 12.53 -9.93 -18.05
N THR A 155 13.49 -9.68 -17.14
CA THR A 155 13.83 -8.33 -16.69
C THR A 155 14.38 -7.48 -17.83
N ARG A 156 15.36 -7.97 -18.61
CA ARG A 156 15.88 -7.22 -19.77
C ARG A 156 14.82 -6.87 -20.82
N ARG A 157 13.87 -7.79 -21.06
CA ARG A 157 12.76 -7.51 -21.97
C ARG A 157 11.83 -6.46 -21.39
N PHE A 158 11.52 -6.59 -20.10
CA PHE A 158 10.62 -5.68 -19.41
C PHE A 158 11.19 -4.27 -19.30
N ASP A 159 12.47 -4.12 -18.96
CA ASP A 159 13.17 -2.83 -18.89
C ASP A 159 13.04 -2.07 -20.22
N ARG A 160 13.29 -2.73 -21.35
CA ARG A 160 13.11 -2.11 -22.69
C ARG A 160 11.67 -1.67 -22.94
N THR A 161 10.68 -2.43 -22.46
CA THR A 161 9.26 -2.05 -22.58
C THR A 161 8.94 -0.82 -21.73
N VAL A 162 9.40 -0.82 -20.47
CA VAL A 162 9.24 0.32 -19.55
C VAL A 162 9.93 1.55 -20.10
N ASP A 163 11.11 1.40 -20.71
CA ASP A 163 11.81 2.48 -21.39
C ASP A 163 10.97 3.10 -22.50
N GLY A 164 10.26 2.30 -23.27
CA GLY A 164 9.30 2.79 -24.27
C GLY A 164 8.17 3.60 -23.65
N TRP A 165 7.56 3.10 -22.57
CA TRP A 165 6.48 3.82 -21.86
C TRP A 165 6.93 5.15 -21.27
N LEU A 166 8.16 5.21 -20.78
CA LEU A 166 8.73 6.41 -20.18
C LEU A 166 9.36 7.39 -21.19
N ALA A 167 9.37 7.07 -22.49
CA ALA A 167 10.03 7.89 -23.50
C ALA A 167 9.48 9.32 -23.58
N ALA A 168 8.16 9.46 -23.77
CA ALA A 168 7.51 10.77 -23.82
C ALA A 168 7.72 11.57 -22.53
N ARG A 169 7.68 10.90 -21.37
CA ARG A 169 7.97 11.54 -20.08
C ARG A 169 9.39 12.08 -20.00
N ARG A 170 10.39 11.31 -20.46
CA ARG A 170 11.80 11.75 -20.47
C ARG A 170 11.98 12.97 -21.36
N GLU A 171 11.36 12.98 -22.54
CA GLU A 171 11.39 14.12 -23.45
C GLU A 171 10.76 15.37 -22.80
N LEU A 172 9.58 15.25 -22.20
CA LEU A 172 8.92 16.36 -21.50
C LEU A 172 9.77 16.93 -20.36
N LEU A 173 10.44 16.07 -19.59
CA LEU A 173 11.31 16.51 -18.50
C LEU A 173 12.60 17.18 -19.00
N ALA A 174 13.16 16.72 -20.13
CA ALA A 174 14.35 17.32 -20.73
C ALA A 174 14.11 18.75 -21.25
N HIS A 175 12.87 19.05 -21.64
CA HIS A 175 12.47 20.36 -22.17
C HIS A 175 11.75 21.24 -21.13
N ALA A 176 11.69 20.83 -19.86
CA ALA A 176 11.01 21.58 -18.82
C ALA A 176 11.84 22.82 -18.38
N PRO A 177 11.22 24.01 -18.23
CA PRO A 177 11.92 25.20 -17.75
C PRO A 177 12.44 25.01 -16.31
N PRO A 178 13.53 25.71 -15.93
CA PRO A 178 14.26 25.46 -14.68
C PRO A 178 13.43 25.59 -13.39
N SER A 179 12.31 26.32 -13.42
CA SER A 179 11.37 26.43 -12.28
C SER A 179 10.61 25.13 -11.98
N ASN A 180 10.44 24.24 -12.98
CA ASN A 180 9.75 22.96 -12.83
C ASN A 180 10.68 21.81 -12.41
N ALA A 181 11.97 21.88 -12.73
CA ALA A 181 12.94 20.85 -12.38
C ALA A 181 13.14 20.73 -10.85
N ALA A 182 13.14 21.86 -10.13
CA ALA A 182 13.27 21.89 -8.67
C ALA A 182 12.03 21.34 -7.94
N SER A 183 10.83 21.49 -8.51
CA SER A 183 9.58 20.94 -7.95
C SER A 183 9.44 19.44 -8.21
N ALA A 184 9.89 18.97 -9.39
CA ALA A 184 9.95 17.55 -9.73
C ALA A 184 10.97 16.79 -8.86
N ALA A 185 12.16 17.38 -8.62
CA ALA A 185 13.19 16.80 -7.76
C ALA A 185 12.84 16.79 -6.26
N ARG A 186 11.97 17.71 -5.79
CA ARG A 186 11.43 17.69 -4.42
C ARG A 186 10.34 16.64 -4.22
N ARG A 187 9.58 16.28 -5.26
CA ARG A 187 8.54 15.23 -5.19
C ARG A 187 9.10 13.80 -5.22
N THR A 188 10.33 13.61 -5.69
CA THR A 188 10.98 12.29 -5.79
C THR A 188 11.87 11.95 -4.59
N ARG A 189 12.14 12.90 -3.68
CA ARG A 189 12.82 12.58 -2.41
C ARG A 189 11.78 12.11 -1.38
N PRO A 190 12.01 10.99 -0.69
CA PRO A 190 11.24 10.65 0.50
C PRO A 190 11.36 11.81 1.48
N SER A 191 10.23 12.24 2.03
CA SER A 191 10.18 13.16 3.16
C SER A 191 10.95 12.53 4.33
N GLU A 192 12.17 12.99 4.58
CA GLU A 192 12.82 12.81 5.89
C GLU A 192 12.04 13.64 6.90
N ALA A 193 11.00 13.04 7.46
CA ALA A 193 10.26 13.61 8.58
C ALA A 193 11.00 13.23 9.86
N ARG A 194 11.58 14.26 10.49
CA ARG A 194 11.83 14.29 11.94
C ARG A 194 10.51 14.30 12.70
#